data_AF-A0A183E2U8-F1
#
_entry.id   AF-A0A183E2U8-F1
#
_cell.length_a   1.000
_cell.length_b   1.000
_cell.length_c   1.000
_cell.angle_alpha   90.00
_cell.angle_beta   90.00
_cell.angle_gamma   90.00
#
_symmetry.space_group_name_H-M   'P 1'
#
loop_
_entity.id
_entity.type
_entity.pdbx_description
1 polymer ?
#
loop_
_entity_poly.entity_id
_entity_poly.type
_entity_poly.pdbx_seq_one_letter_code
_entity_poly.pdbx_strand_id
1 'polypeptide(L)'
;MANRITTPTNVKLLTNVAVVRMKKCGKRFEIACYKNKVVNWRNKTEKDIDEVLQTDTVFTNVSKGQVAKREELVAAFGTEDQLEICKIVSS
;
A
#
# COMPACT_ATOMS: atom_id res chain seq x y z
N MET A 1 7.91 23.01 -35.44
CA MET A 1 8.83 22.56 -34.36
C MET A 1 8.03 22.49 -33.07
N ALA A 2 8.12 21.36 -32.36
CA ALA A 2 7.15 20.93 -31.36
C ALA A 2 7.08 21.84 -30.12
N ASN A 3 5.86 22.20 -29.72
CA ASN A 3 5.56 22.88 -28.45
C ASN A 3 5.95 21.98 -27.29
N ARG A 4 7.04 22.31 -26.59
CA ARG A 4 7.48 21.65 -25.36
C ARG A 4 6.54 22.08 -24.23
N ILE A 5 5.51 21.29 -23.97
CA ILE A 5 4.60 21.48 -22.83
C ILE A 5 5.40 21.21 -21.55
N THR A 6 5.96 22.27 -20.95
CA THR A 6 6.50 22.27 -19.59
C THR A 6 5.37 22.57 -18.62
N THR A 7 4.39 21.68 -18.51
CA THR A 7 3.53 21.68 -17.33
C THR A 7 4.37 21.17 -16.16
N PRO A 8 4.28 21.77 -14.96
CA PRO A 8 4.87 21.15 -13.78
C PRO A 8 4.26 19.76 -13.67
N THR A 9 5.10 18.74 -13.83
CA THR A 9 4.71 17.34 -13.67
C THR A 9 4.05 17.27 -12.30
N ASN A 10 2.74 17.00 -12.25
CA ASN A 10 1.97 16.88 -11.00
C ASN A 10 2.39 15.60 -10.27
N VAL A 11 3.66 15.53 -9.89
CA VAL A 11 4.27 14.42 -9.19
C VAL A 11 4.15 14.77 -7.73
N LYS A 12 3.04 14.34 -7.13
CA LYS A 12 2.84 14.42 -5.69
C LYS A 12 3.87 13.51 -5.03
N LEU A 13 4.99 14.09 -4.61
CA LEU A 13 6.03 13.38 -3.87
C LEU A 13 5.41 12.93 -2.54
N LEU A 14 5.08 11.64 -2.46
CA LEU A 14 4.64 10.96 -1.24
C LEU A 14 5.84 10.82 -0.28
N THR A 15 6.30 11.93 0.30
CA THR A 15 7.55 12.02 1.09
C THR A 15 7.46 11.30 2.44
N ASN A 16 6.26 11.12 2.99
CA ASN A 16 6.04 10.61 4.35
C ASN A 16 5.46 9.20 4.41
N VAL A 17 5.62 8.42 3.33
CA VAL A 17 4.98 7.12 3.18
C VAL A 17 6.02 6.02 3.30
N ALA A 18 5.74 5.06 4.18
CA ALA A 18 6.38 3.75 4.18
C ALA A 18 5.63 2.84 3.20
N VAL A 19 6.39 2.06 2.45
CA VAL A 19 5.83 0.95 1.67
C VAL A 19 6.22 -0.34 2.37
N VAL A 20 5.23 -1.07 2.87
CA VAL A 20 5.41 -2.43 3.38
C VAL A 20 5.16 -3.39 2.23
N ARG A 21 6.07 -4.35 2.04
CA ARG A 21 6.07 -5.27 0.90
C ARG A 21 5.95 -6.68 1.42
N MET A 22 5.03 -7.44 0.86
CA MET A 22 4.79 -8.84 1.20
C MET A 22 4.70 -9.69 -0.06
N LYS A 23 5.35 -10.85 -0.06
CA LYS A 23 5.27 -11.80 -1.17
C LYS A 23 4.43 -13.00 -0.74
N LYS A 24 3.33 -13.25 -1.43
CA LYS A 24 2.41 -14.36 -1.13
C LYS A 24 1.86 -14.94 -2.44
N CYS A 25 1.71 -16.27 -2.51
CA CYS A 25 1.17 -16.97 -3.69
C CYS A 25 1.89 -16.60 -5.02
N GLY A 26 3.22 -16.41 -4.97
CA GLY A 26 4.02 -16.01 -6.13
C GLY A 26 3.88 -14.55 -6.56
N LYS A 27 2.97 -13.77 -5.96
CA LYS A 27 2.74 -12.35 -6.26
C LYS A 27 3.33 -11.44 -5.17
N ARG A 28 3.61 -10.19 -5.55
CA ARG A 28 4.11 -9.14 -4.65
C ARG A 28 2.97 -8.17 -4.37
N PHE A 29 2.73 -7.92 -3.10
CA PHE A 29 1.77 -6.96 -2.60
C PHE A 29 2.50 -5.90 -1.80
N GLU A 30 2.07 -4.67 -1.96
CA GLU A 30 2.64 -3.48 -1.38
C GLU A 30 1.52 -2.63 -0.81
N ILE A 31 1.76 -2.07 0.38
CA ILE A 31 0.78 -1.22 1.07
C ILE A 31 1.45 0.08 1.49
N ALA A 32 0.73 1.17 1.27
CA ALA A 32 1.12 2.50 1.68
C ALA A 32 0.68 2.76 3.12
N CYS A 33 1.64 2.99 4.00
CA CYS A 33 1.42 3.21 5.44
C CYS A 33 2.32 4.33 5.94
N TYR A 34 2.03 4.88 7.12
CA TYR A 34 2.87 5.93 7.70
C TYR A 34 4.03 5.33 8.50
N LYS A 35 5.27 5.79 8.25
CA LYS A 35 6.50 5.27 8.90
C LYS A 35 6.39 5.18 10.43
N ASN A 36 5.89 6.23 11.07
CA ASN A 36 5.79 6.28 12.54
C ASN A 36 4.77 5.28 13.08
N LYS A 37 3.67 5.08 12.34
CA LYS A 37 2.57 4.21 12.74
C LYS A 37 2.89 2.72 12.57
N VAL A 38 3.71 2.35 11.57
CA VAL A 38 4.18 0.96 11.39
C VAL A 38 4.96 0.46 12.61
N VAL A 39 5.78 1.32 13.23
CA VAL A 39 6.54 0.96 14.43
C VAL A 39 5.60 0.72 15.62
N ASN A 40 4.60 1.58 15.80
CA ASN A 40 3.56 1.40 16.82
C ASN A 40 2.72 0.14 16.63
N TRP A 41 2.42 -0.20 15.37
CA TRP A 41 1.72 -1.43 15.02
C TRP A 41 2.51 -2.67 15.45
N ARG A 42 3.83 -2.70 15.20
CA ARG A 42 4.71 -3.79 15.67
C ARG A 42 4.81 -3.85 17.20
N ASN A 43 4.74 -2.70 17.87
CA ASN A 43 4.68 -2.60 19.32
C ASN A 43 3.28 -2.90 19.91
N LYS A 44 2.30 -3.29 19.07
CA LYS A 44 0.89 -3.56 19.45
C LYS A 44 0.24 -2.41 20.24
N THR A 45 0.75 -1.19 20.07
CA THR A 45 0.30 -0.02 20.84
C THR A 45 -0.98 0.56 20.24
N GLU A 46 -1.16 0.43 18.93
CA GLU A 46 -2.34 0.91 18.20
C GLU A 46 -3.18 -0.27 17.70
N LYS A 47 -4.50 -0.21 17.93
CA LYS A 47 -5.46 -1.23 17.51
C LYS A 47 -6.14 -0.89 16.17
N ASP A 48 -6.11 0.39 15.80
CA ASP A 48 -6.82 0.93 14.64
C ASP A 48 -5.89 1.00 13.42
N ILE A 49 -6.06 0.06 12.49
CA ILE A 49 -5.22 -0.01 11.30
C ILE A 49 -5.53 1.11 10.30
N ASP A 50 -6.75 1.62 10.30
CA ASP A 50 -7.18 2.76 9.49
C ASP A 50 -6.33 4.01 9.73
N GLU A 51 -5.81 4.19 10.96
CA GLU A 51 -4.95 5.33 11.30
C GLU A 51 -3.47 5.09 10.93
N VAL A 52 -3.08 3.83 10.73
CA VAL A 52 -1.73 3.42 10.34
C VAL A 52 -1.55 3.47 8.82
N LEU A 53 -2.60 3.12 8.09
CA LEU A 53 -2.63 3.08 6.64
C LEU A 53 -2.85 4.47 6.06
N GLN A 54 -2.25 4.73 4.92
CA GLN A 54 -2.59 5.93 4.16
C GLN A 54 -3.79 5.68 3.24
N THR A 55 -3.91 4.45 2.75
CA THR A 55 -5.03 4.00 1.95
C THR A 55 -5.22 2.53 2.26
N ASP A 56 -6.48 2.16 2.47
CA ASP A 56 -6.96 0.78 2.67
C ASP A 56 -6.75 -0.10 1.42
N THR A 57 -6.39 0.48 0.27
CA THR A 57 -6.14 -0.27 -0.97
C THR A 57 -4.78 -0.95 -1.01
N VAL A 58 -4.80 -2.24 -1.36
CA VAL A 58 -3.60 -3.05 -1.59
C VAL A 58 -3.09 -2.86 -3.02
N PHE A 59 -1.82 -2.50 -3.16
CA PHE A 59 -1.16 -2.34 -4.45
C PHE A 59 -0.30 -3.54 -4.77
N THR A 60 -0.07 -3.85 -6.03
CA THR A 60 1.05 -4.72 -6.46
C THR A 60 2.32 -3.91 -6.64
N ASN A 61 2.18 -2.61 -6.93
CA ASN A 61 3.28 -1.67 -7.03
C ASN A 61 2.81 -0.25 -6.68
N VAL A 62 3.21 0.27 -5.52
CA VAL A 62 2.82 1.62 -5.08
C VAL A 62 3.48 2.69 -5.94
N SER A 63 4.72 2.47 -6.38
CA SER A 63 5.44 3.45 -7.23
C SER A 63 4.81 3.61 -8.61
N LYS A 64 4.16 2.57 -9.14
CA LYS A 64 3.45 2.58 -10.42
C LYS A 64 1.93 2.80 -10.28
N GLY A 65 1.41 2.86 -9.05
CA GLY A 65 -0.03 2.93 -8.79
C GLY A 65 -0.81 1.70 -9.25
N GLN A 66 -0.17 0.53 -9.36
CA GLN A 66 -0.85 -0.70 -9.78
C GLN A 66 -1.58 -1.31 -8.58
N VAL A 67 -2.92 -1.33 -8.65
CA VAL A 67 -3.78 -1.92 -7.63
C VAL A 67 -3.86 -3.43 -7.82
N ALA A 68 -3.87 -4.19 -6.72
CA ALA A 68 -4.09 -5.63 -6.77
C ALA A 68 -5.55 -5.94 -7.14
N LYS A 69 -5.76 -6.88 -8.07
CA LYS A 69 -7.12 -7.31 -8.41
C LYS A 69 -7.69 -8.19 -7.31
N ARG A 70 -9.00 -8.11 -7.10
CA ARG A 70 -9.74 -8.93 -6.11
C ARG A 70 -9.45 -10.43 -6.25
N GLU A 71 -9.39 -10.95 -7.47
CA GLU A 71 -9.06 -12.36 -7.73
C GLU A 71 -7.69 -12.77 -7.17
N GLU A 72 -6.70 -11.87 -7.23
CA GLU A 72 -5.35 -12.13 -6.72
C GLU A 72 -5.30 -12.03 -5.21
N LEU A 73 -6.08 -11.10 -4.64
CA LEU A 73 -6.23 -10.95 -3.20
C LEU A 73 -6.87 -12.19 -2.60
N VAL A 74 -7.96 -12.69 -3.19
CA VAL A 74 -8.61 -13.93 -2.77
C VAL A 74 -7.67 -15.13 -2.95
N ALA A 75 -6.94 -15.22 -4.06
CA ALA A 75 -5.99 -16.32 -4.27
C ALA A 75 -4.77 -16.29 -3.32
N ALA A 76 -4.35 -15.10 -2.85
CA ALA A 76 -3.20 -14.97 -1.97
C ALA A 76 -3.59 -14.97 -0.48
N PHE A 77 -4.67 -14.29 -0.12
CA PHE A 77 -5.09 -14.07 1.27
C PHE A 77 -6.36 -14.85 1.65
N GLY A 78 -7.11 -15.38 0.68
CA GLY A 78 -8.39 -16.06 0.93
C GLY A 78 -9.55 -15.10 1.21
N THR A 79 -9.29 -13.80 1.18
CA THR A 79 -10.25 -12.73 1.49
C THR A 79 -10.13 -11.63 0.43
N GLU A 80 -11.22 -10.92 0.17
CA GLU A 80 -11.24 -9.71 -0.64
C GLU A 80 -11.22 -8.43 0.22
N ASP A 81 -11.34 -8.58 1.54
CA ASP A 81 -11.36 -7.47 2.49
C ASP A 81 -9.99 -6.84 2.62
N GLN A 82 -9.88 -5.63 2.08
CA GLN A 82 -8.61 -4.92 2.04
C GLN A 82 -8.08 -4.62 3.44
N LEU A 83 -8.97 -4.38 4.42
CA LEU A 83 -8.62 -4.18 5.82
C LEU A 83 -7.97 -5.42 6.46
N GLU A 84 -8.50 -6.61 6.19
CA GLU A 84 -7.91 -7.86 6.69
C GLU A 84 -6.55 -8.11 6.05
N ILE A 85 -6.44 -7.86 4.74
CA ILE A 85 -5.18 -8.01 4.02
C ILE A 85 -4.14 -7.02 4.55
N CYS A 86 -4.55 -5.79 4.82
CA CYS A 86 -3.69 -4.80 5.45
C CYS A 86 -3.18 -5.28 6.80
N LYS A 87 -4.03 -5.87 7.65
CA LYS A 87 -3.62 -6.46 8.94
C LYS A 87 -2.60 -7.58 8.76
N ILE A 88 -2.79 -8.43 7.76
CA ILE A 88 -1.87 -9.54 7.48
C ILE A 88 -0.52 -9.02 6.99
N VAL A 89 -0.52 -8.00 6.14
CA VAL A 89 0.71 -7.42 5.55
C VAL A 89 1.46 -6.53 6.53
N SER A 90 0.75 -5.88 7.46
CA SER A 90 1.38 -5.05 8.49
C SER A 90 1.89 -5.85 9.69
N SER A 91 1.43 -7.10 9.86
CA SER A 91 1.84 -7.99 10.97
C SER A 91 3.23 -8.62 10.80
#